data_AF-A0AA38NVY8-F1
#
_entry.id   AF-A0AA38NVY8-F1
#
_cell.length_a   1.000
_cell.length_b   1.000
_cell.length_c   1.000
_cell.angle_alpha   90.00
_cell.angle_beta   90.00
_cell.angle_gamma   90.00
#
_symmetry.space_group_name_H-M   'P 1'
#
loop_
_entity.id
_entity.type
_entity.pdbx_description
1 polymer ?
#
loop_
_entity_poly.entity_id
_entity_poly.type
_entity_poly.pdbx_seq_one_letter_code
_entity_poly.pdbx_strand_id
1 'polypeptide(L)'
;ASVYAFFSAEPVIEFEKDDVTPEYLVFTCSHCAVKVKQGLQTGDKGSTGNLISHAKKCWGDEAVNATKESTLDKAREAVKTIGKKSQTKLTSALKVTKTWAKTFSTCPPKKETIRRVVTARWVAENARPFLTVQDRCFCWLQKEGRPNHYIPSKETVAKDVKLLYKRTKEKLATELQVRNRTERKHN
;
A
#
# COMPACT_ATOMS: atom_id res chain seq x y z
N ALA A 1 -28.12 -11.33 -4.33
CA ALA A 1 -28.18 -11.08 -2.87
C ALA A 1 -26.80 -11.11 -2.17
N SER A 2 -25.71 -11.55 -2.82
CA SER A 2 -24.37 -11.63 -2.19
C SER A 2 -23.62 -10.30 -2.05
N VAL A 3 -24.08 -9.23 -2.72
CA VAL A 3 -23.45 -7.89 -2.70
C VAL A 3 -23.44 -7.26 -1.31
N TYR A 4 -24.39 -7.62 -0.45
CA TYR A 4 -24.44 -7.15 0.95
C TYR A 4 -23.25 -7.65 1.79
N ALA A 5 -22.46 -8.62 1.30
CA ALA A 5 -21.24 -9.07 1.96
C ALA A 5 -20.15 -7.98 2.05
N PHE A 6 -20.18 -6.98 1.15
CA PHE A 6 -19.22 -5.87 1.13
C PHE A 6 -19.57 -4.73 2.10
N PHE A 7 -20.73 -4.81 2.74
CA PHE A 7 -21.29 -3.77 3.61
C PHE A 7 -21.53 -4.32 5.03
N SER A 8 -21.79 -3.42 5.99
CA SER A 8 -22.14 -3.79 7.37
C SER A 8 -23.33 -4.73 7.41
N ALA A 9 -23.30 -5.68 8.36
CA ALA A 9 -24.36 -6.66 8.49
C ALA A 9 -25.70 -6.04 8.90
N GLU A 10 -25.64 -4.93 9.63
CA GLU A 10 -26.78 -4.16 10.09
C GLU A 10 -26.84 -2.84 9.31
N PRO A 11 -27.82 -2.66 8.40
CA PRO A 11 -28.09 -1.36 7.79
C PRO A 11 -28.83 -0.45 8.77
N VAL A 12 -28.57 0.86 8.66
CA VAL A 12 -29.32 1.88 9.40
C VAL A 12 -30.55 2.27 8.58
N ILE A 13 -31.71 2.35 9.22
CA ILE A 13 -32.95 2.78 8.57
C ILE A 13 -33.03 4.31 8.68
N GLU A 14 -33.11 5.01 7.55
CA GLU A 14 -33.34 6.45 7.51
C GLU A 14 -34.78 6.75 7.07
N PHE A 15 -35.41 7.66 7.80
CA PHE A 15 -36.74 8.23 7.54
C PHE A 15 -36.55 9.64 6.98
N GLU A 16 -37.36 10.05 5.99
CA GLU A 16 -37.41 11.45 5.58
C GLU A 16 -38.10 12.29 6.66
N LYS A 17 -37.75 13.58 6.74
CA LYS A 17 -37.89 14.44 7.93
C LYS A 17 -39.31 14.55 8.52
N ASP A 18 -40.35 14.13 7.81
CA ASP A 18 -41.75 14.30 8.22
C ASP A 18 -42.64 13.04 8.10
N ASP A 19 -42.09 11.84 7.81
CA ASP A 19 -42.90 10.62 7.57
C ASP A 19 -42.65 9.45 8.53
N VAL A 20 -43.73 8.71 8.84
CA VAL A 20 -43.75 7.48 9.67
C VAL A 20 -43.19 6.26 8.91
N THR A 21 -43.03 6.35 7.59
CA THR A 21 -42.59 5.25 6.74
C THR A 21 -41.10 5.28 6.44
N PRO A 22 -40.36 4.17 6.64
CA PRO A 22 -38.94 4.09 6.30
C PRO A 22 -38.75 4.15 4.80
N GLU A 23 -37.94 5.09 4.33
CA GLU A 23 -37.74 5.33 2.89
C GLU A 23 -36.41 4.75 2.39
N TYR A 24 -35.36 4.73 3.23
CA TYR A 24 -34.04 4.27 2.84
C TYR A 24 -33.39 3.31 3.85
N LEU A 25 -32.77 2.25 3.33
CA LEU A 25 -31.77 1.46 4.03
C LEU A 25 -30.38 2.00 3.72
N VAL A 26 -29.62 2.34 4.76
CA VAL A 26 -28.27 2.87 4.65
C VAL A 26 -27.26 1.81 5.04
N PHE A 27 -26.50 1.37 4.05
CA PHE A 27 -25.44 0.39 4.20
C PHE A 27 -24.09 1.11 4.32
N THR A 28 -23.28 0.73 5.30
CA THR A 28 -21.91 1.25 5.43
C THR A 28 -20.93 0.30 4.76
N CYS A 29 -20.06 0.82 3.89
CA CYS A 29 -19.05 -0.01 3.23
C CYS A 29 -17.96 -0.45 4.20
N SER A 30 -17.67 -1.74 4.25
CA SER A 30 -16.68 -2.33 5.18
C SER A 30 -15.23 -1.89 4.90
N HIS A 31 -14.94 -1.34 3.70
CA HIS A 31 -13.60 -0.88 3.31
C HIS A 31 -13.39 0.62 3.50
N CYS A 32 -14.26 1.45 2.92
CA CYS A 32 -14.11 2.91 2.90
C CYS A 32 -15.04 3.67 3.85
N ALA A 33 -15.91 2.96 4.59
CA ALA A 33 -16.89 3.53 5.51
C ALA A 33 -17.91 4.52 4.89
N VAL A 34 -17.96 4.64 3.57
CA VAL A 34 -18.97 5.43 2.87
C VAL A 34 -20.35 4.81 3.06
N LYS A 35 -21.34 5.65 3.32
CA LYS A 35 -22.76 5.30 3.43
C LYS A 35 -23.40 5.26 2.05
N VAL A 36 -24.06 4.16 1.72
CA VAL A 36 -24.79 3.96 0.46
C VAL A 36 -26.26 3.71 0.80
N LYS A 37 -27.16 4.48 0.18
CA LYS A 37 -28.61 4.37 0.42
C LYS A 37 -29.26 3.44 -0.60
N GLN A 38 -30.24 2.67 -0.16
CA GLN A 38 -31.12 1.82 -0.96
C GLN A 38 -32.57 2.18 -0.66
N GLY A 39 -33.37 2.49 -1.68
CA GLY A 39 -34.77 2.87 -1.53
C GLY A 39 -35.67 1.69 -1.16
N LEU A 40 -36.65 1.93 -0.30
CA LEU A 40 -37.60 0.93 0.22
C LEU A 40 -39.04 1.12 -0.29
N GLN A 41 -39.37 2.28 -0.88
CA GLN A 41 -40.76 2.67 -1.16
C GLN A 41 -41.19 2.62 -2.64
N THR A 42 -40.30 2.91 -3.59
CA THR A 42 -40.61 2.92 -5.03
C THR A 42 -40.31 1.56 -5.69
N GLY A 43 -40.75 1.34 -6.93
CA GLY A 43 -40.63 0.06 -7.69
C GLY A 43 -39.22 -0.56 -7.75
N ASP A 44 -38.21 0.17 -7.30
CA ASP A 44 -36.83 -0.23 -7.09
C ASP A 44 -36.55 -0.88 -5.71
N LYS A 45 -37.55 -1.39 -4.97
CA LYS A 45 -37.39 -2.04 -3.64
C LYS A 45 -36.36 -3.18 -3.60
N GLY A 46 -35.92 -3.67 -4.75
CA GLY A 46 -34.86 -4.68 -4.88
C GLY A 46 -33.61 -4.21 -5.64
N SER A 47 -33.52 -2.95 -6.04
CA SER A 47 -32.44 -2.45 -6.89
C SER A 47 -31.14 -2.35 -6.08
N THR A 48 -30.23 -3.27 -6.37
CA THR A 48 -28.87 -3.30 -5.78
C THR A 48 -27.85 -2.54 -6.64
N GLY A 49 -28.30 -1.81 -7.67
CA GLY A 49 -27.43 -1.13 -8.64
C GLY A 49 -26.44 -0.16 -7.99
N ASN A 50 -26.91 0.64 -7.03
CA ASN A 50 -26.08 1.58 -6.28
C ASN A 50 -25.01 0.87 -5.44
N LEU A 51 -25.38 -0.24 -4.77
CA LEU A 51 -24.47 -1.04 -3.97
C LEU A 51 -23.43 -1.73 -4.86
N ILE A 52 -23.84 -2.28 -6.01
CA ILE A 52 -22.94 -2.92 -6.99
C ILE A 52 -21.95 -1.91 -7.55
N SER A 53 -22.43 -0.73 -7.97
CA SER A 53 -21.59 0.33 -8.52
C SER A 53 -20.52 0.78 -7.52
N HIS A 54 -20.90 0.97 -6.26
CA HIS A 54 -19.96 1.29 -5.19
C HIS A 54 -18.98 0.13 -4.93
N ALA A 55 -19.47 -1.10 -4.82
CA ALA A 55 -18.64 -2.27 -4.55
C ALA A 55 -17.59 -2.49 -5.65
N LYS A 56 -17.95 -2.28 -6.93
CA LYS A 56 -17.00 -2.37 -8.06
C LYS A 56 -15.90 -1.31 -7.97
N LYS A 57 -16.25 -0.06 -7.67
CA LYS A 57 -15.27 1.02 -7.49
C LYS A 57 -14.34 0.76 -6.29
N CYS A 58 -14.89 0.29 -5.18
CA CYS A 58 -14.14 0.12 -3.93
C CYS A 58 -13.33 -1.19 -3.91
N TRP A 59 -13.96 -2.31 -4.25
CA TRP A 59 -13.39 -3.67 -4.15
C TRP A 59 -12.96 -4.26 -5.49
N GLY A 60 -13.55 -3.83 -6.62
CA GLY A 60 -13.18 -4.24 -7.98
C GLY A 60 -14.19 -5.13 -8.65
N ASP A 61 -14.22 -5.07 -9.98
CA ASP A 61 -15.12 -5.91 -10.76
C ASP A 61 -14.89 -7.41 -10.54
N GLU A 62 -13.63 -7.84 -10.48
CA GLU A 62 -13.26 -9.24 -10.22
C GLU A 62 -13.78 -9.73 -8.87
N ALA A 63 -13.55 -8.96 -7.80
CA ALA A 63 -14.00 -9.31 -6.45
C ALA A 63 -15.53 -9.35 -6.35
N VAL A 64 -16.22 -8.39 -6.95
CA VAL A 64 -17.69 -8.36 -6.97
C VAL A 64 -18.26 -9.52 -7.78
N ASN A 65 -17.64 -9.89 -8.91
CA ASN A 65 -18.10 -11.02 -9.73
C ASN A 65 -17.90 -12.36 -9.03
N ALA A 66 -16.77 -12.57 -8.35
CA ALA A 66 -16.50 -13.80 -7.59
C ALA A 66 -17.55 -14.05 -6.48
N THR A 67 -18.14 -12.99 -5.92
CA THR A 67 -19.20 -13.13 -4.90
C THR A 67 -20.57 -13.47 -5.47
N LYS A 68 -20.83 -13.35 -6.79
CA LYS A 68 -22.16 -13.61 -7.35
C LYS A 68 -22.60 -15.07 -7.24
N GLU A 69 -21.64 -15.99 -7.26
CA GLU A 69 -21.88 -17.44 -7.25
C GLU A 69 -21.84 -18.06 -5.84
N SER A 70 -21.53 -17.27 -4.81
CA SER A 70 -21.37 -17.76 -3.44
C SER A 70 -22.51 -17.35 -2.50
N THR A 71 -22.71 -18.16 -1.46
CA THR A 71 -23.63 -17.86 -0.35
C THR A 71 -23.13 -16.65 0.44
N LEU A 72 -24.06 -15.84 0.98
CA LEU A 72 -23.77 -14.59 1.67
C LEU A 72 -22.73 -14.74 2.79
N ASP A 73 -22.83 -15.78 3.62
CA ASP A 73 -21.90 -16.00 4.74
C ASP A 73 -20.49 -16.35 4.25
N LYS A 74 -20.39 -17.19 3.22
CA LYS A 74 -19.10 -17.52 2.57
C LYS A 74 -18.48 -16.27 1.93
N ALA A 75 -19.30 -15.42 1.30
CA ALA A 75 -18.85 -14.17 0.73
C ALA A 75 -18.36 -13.19 1.82
N ARG A 76 -19.01 -13.11 2.99
CA ARG A 76 -18.56 -12.29 4.11
C ARG A 76 -17.21 -12.75 4.68
N GLU A 77 -17.02 -14.06 4.84
CA GLU A 77 -15.72 -14.61 5.28
C GLU A 77 -14.61 -14.37 4.25
N ALA A 78 -14.92 -14.50 2.94
CA ALA A 78 -13.98 -14.14 1.87
C ALA A 78 -13.62 -12.63 1.90
N VAL A 79 -14.60 -11.74 2.11
CA VAL A 79 -14.35 -10.30 2.21
C VAL A 79 -13.53 -9.94 3.46
N LYS A 80 -13.77 -10.61 4.60
CA LYS A 80 -12.95 -10.45 5.82
C LYS A 80 -11.50 -10.87 5.60
N THR A 81 -11.26 -11.97 4.89
CA THR A 81 -9.92 -12.50 4.58
C THR A 81 -9.18 -11.63 3.55
N ILE A 82 -9.88 -11.06 2.57
CA ILE A 82 -9.33 -10.04 1.66
C ILE A 82 -8.95 -8.77 2.45
N GLY A 83 -9.74 -8.43 3.48
CA GLY A 83 -9.38 -7.48 4.53
C GLY A 83 -9.19 -6.03 4.06
N LYS A 84 -8.99 -5.10 5.01
CA LYS A 84 -8.64 -3.68 4.78
C LYS A 84 -7.28 -3.46 4.09
N LYS A 85 -6.75 -4.49 3.46
CA LYS A 85 -5.64 -4.43 2.53
C LYS A 85 -6.29 -4.55 1.14
N SER A 86 -6.26 -3.54 0.29
CA SER A 86 -4.97 -2.95 0.00
C SER A 86 -5.02 -1.89 -1.10
N GLN A 87 -4.04 -1.01 -0.98
CA GLN A 87 -3.24 -0.42 -2.04
C GLN A 87 -2.74 -1.42 -3.14
N THR A 88 -3.18 -2.69 -3.18
CA THR A 88 -2.69 -3.74 -4.07
C THR A 88 -3.22 -3.54 -5.46
N LYS A 89 -4.36 -2.88 -5.68
CA LYS A 89 -4.73 -2.48 -7.04
C LYS A 89 -3.85 -1.39 -7.59
N LEU A 90 -3.41 -0.46 -6.75
CA LEU A 90 -2.37 0.51 -7.13
C LEU A 90 -1.05 -0.22 -7.40
N THR A 91 -0.70 -1.22 -6.59
CA THR A 91 0.52 -2.02 -6.72
C THR A 91 0.49 -2.94 -7.95
N SER A 92 -0.68 -3.48 -8.32
CA SER A 92 -0.90 -4.29 -9.51
C SER A 92 -0.94 -3.42 -10.77
N ALA A 93 -1.55 -2.23 -10.71
CA ALA A 93 -1.48 -1.24 -11.79
C ALA A 93 -0.06 -0.67 -11.99
N LEU A 94 0.72 -0.53 -10.91
CA LEU A 94 2.14 -0.13 -10.95
C LEU A 94 3.07 -1.26 -11.44
N LYS A 95 2.67 -2.52 -11.34
CA LYS A 95 3.44 -3.65 -11.91
C LYS A 95 3.33 -3.73 -13.44
N VAL A 96 2.21 -3.26 -14.00
CA VAL A 96 1.98 -3.23 -15.47
C VAL A 96 2.66 -2.01 -16.11
N THR A 97 2.88 -0.93 -15.35
CA THR A 97 3.39 0.33 -15.88
C THR A 97 4.85 0.57 -15.50
N LYS A 98 5.72 0.13 -16.41
CA LYS A 98 7.08 0.64 -16.65
C LYS A 98 8.17 0.14 -15.69
N THR A 99 8.88 -0.87 -16.18
CA THR A 99 10.36 -0.89 -16.25
C THR A 99 10.94 0.50 -15.94
N TRP A 100 11.56 0.64 -14.76
CA TRP A 100 12.23 1.87 -14.28
C TRP A 100 11.38 3.03 -13.72
N ALA A 101 10.20 2.79 -13.15
CA ALA A 101 9.60 3.79 -12.23
C ALA A 101 10.14 3.58 -10.80
N LYS A 102 11.00 4.48 -10.32
CA LYS A 102 11.53 4.51 -8.94
C LYS A 102 10.40 4.27 -7.93
N THR A 103 10.48 3.17 -7.19
CA THR A 103 9.52 2.85 -6.13
C THR A 103 9.70 3.85 -5.00
N PHE A 104 8.79 4.82 -4.89
CA PHE A 104 8.78 5.76 -3.77
C PHE A 104 8.02 5.13 -2.60
N SER A 105 8.67 5.02 -1.43
CA SER A 105 7.97 4.68 -0.19
C SER A 105 7.18 5.90 0.27
N THR A 106 5.86 5.76 0.41
CA THR A 106 4.98 6.80 0.99
C THR A 106 5.13 6.90 2.51
N CYS A 107 5.65 5.85 3.15
CA CYS A 107 6.00 5.89 4.57
C CYS A 107 7.45 6.33 4.75
N PRO A 108 7.73 7.34 5.61
CA PRO A 108 9.09 7.62 6.01
C PRO A 108 9.69 6.38 6.69
N PRO A 109 10.96 6.03 6.41
CA PRO A 109 11.65 5.00 7.15
C PRO A 109 11.59 5.32 8.64
N LYS A 110 11.03 4.42 9.45
CA LYS A 110 10.77 4.66 10.88
C LYS A 110 12.04 4.57 11.74
N LYS A 111 13.01 3.76 11.32
CA LYS A 111 14.26 3.53 12.05
C LYS A 111 15.37 4.43 11.55
N GLU A 112 16.11 5.02 12.48
CA GLU A 112 17.28 5.85 12.19
C GLU A 112 18.35 5.06 11.40
N THR A 113 18.54 3.78 11.73
CA THR A 113 19.44 2.87 11.01
C THR A 113 19.08 2.74 9.52
N ILE A 114 17.78 2.71 9.20
CA ILE A 114 17.33 2.63 7.80
C ILE A 114 17.64 3.95 7.08
N ARG A 115 17.45 5.10 7.73
CA ARG A 115 17.76 6.43 7.16
C ARG A 115 19.25 6.56 6.86
N ARG A 116 20.10 6.21 7.84
CA ARG A 116 21.57 6.21 7.71
C ARG A 116 22.03 5.39 6.49
N VAL A 117 21.53 4.16 6.36
CA VAL A 117 21.86 3.27 5.24
C VAL A 117 21.39 3.84 3.90
N VAL A 118 20.19 4.43 3.83
CA VAL A 118 19.67 5.04 2.59
C VAL A 118 20.52 6.24 2.17
N THR A 119 20.89 7.11 3.11
CA THR A 119 21.78 8.26 2.83
C THR A 119 23.17 7.78 2.39
N ALA A 120 23.76 6.81 3.08
CA ALA A 120 25.06 6.24 2.71
C ALA A 120 25.04 5.59 1.33
N ARG A 121 23.99 4.83 1.01
CA ARG A 121 23.78 4.26 -0.30
C ARG A 121 23.65 5.33 -1.39
N TRP A 122 22.84 6.35 -1.16
CA TRP A 122 22.68 7.47 -2.12
C TRP A 122 24.00 8.18 -2.41
N VAL A 123 24.79 8.45 -1.36
CA VAL A 123 26.12 9.07 -1.49
C VAL A 123 27.07 8.17 -2.29
N ALA A 124 27.11 6.88 -1.99
CA ALA A 124 27.97 5.92 -2.68
C ALA A 124 27.57 5.72 -4.16
N GLU A 125 26.28 5.55 -4.45
CA GLU A 125 25.78 5.33 -5.81
C GLU A 125 25.99 6.52 -6.74
N ASN A 126 25.97 7.75 -6.20
CA ASN A 126 26.12 8.97 -6.99
C ASN A 126 27.52 9.59 -6.87
N ALA A 127 28.48 8.87 -6.26
CA ALA A 127 29.84 9.36 -6.01
C ALA A 127 29.89 10.77 -5.38
N ARG A 128 28.96 11.07 -4.46
CA ARG A 128 28.85 12.40 -3.86
C ARG A 128 29.88 12.59 -2.74
N PRO A 129 30.38 13.82 -2.53
CA PRO A 129 31.17 14.13 -1.34
C PRO A 129 30.35 13.90 -0.07
N PHE A 130 30.97 13.36 0.99
CA PHE A 130 30.30 13.17 2.28
C PHE A 130 29.81 14.49 2.90
N LEU A 131 30.44 15.61 2.55
CA LEU A 131 30.03 16.95 2.98
C LEU A 131 28.64 17.36 2.49
N THR A 132 28.08 16.71 1.46
CA THR A 132 26.75 17.01 0.92
C THR A 132 25.65 16.94 1.97
N VAL A 133 25.79 16.09 3.00
CA VAL A 133 24.79 15.97 4.07
C VAL A 133 24.79 17.14 5.06
N GLN A 134 25.85 17.96 5.04
CA GLN A 134 25.96 19.19 5.83
C GLN A 134 25.56 20.43 5.04
N ASP A 135 25.26 20.27 3.75
CA ASP A 135 24.82 21.38 2.91
C ASP A 135 23.51 21.98 3.45
N ARG A 136 23.42 23.32 3.43
CA ARG A 136 22.28 24.05 3.97
C ARG A 136 20.99 23.70 3.21
N CYS A 137 21.05 23.67 1.88
CA CYS A 137 19.89 23.38 1.04
C CYS A 137 19.44 21.92 1.22
N PHE A 138 20.39 20.99 1.29
CA PHE A 138 20.08 19.60 1.62
C PHE A 138 19.40 19.46 2.98
N CYS A 139 19.94 20.12 4.02
CA CYS A 139 19.37 20.06 5.37
C CYS A 139 17.96 20.66 5.43
N TRP A 140 17.74 21.76 4.72
CA TRP A 140 16.43 22.40 4.61
C TRP A 140 15.42 21.46 3.94
N LEU A 141 15.77 20.88 2.78
CA LEU A 141 14.91 19.94 2.05
C LEU A 141 14.56 18.69 2.88
N GLN A 142 15.52 18.14 3.62
CA GLN A 142 15.26 16.96 4.47
C GLN A 142 14.36 17.25 5.68
N LYS A 143 14.33 18.51 6.14
CA LYS A 143 13.51 18.96 7.28
C LYS A 143 12.20 19.61 6.87
N GLU A 144 11.98 19.84 5.57
CA GLU A 144 10.74 20.41 5.07
C GLU A 144 9.53 19.52 5.45
N GLY A 145 8.57 20.10 6.17
CA GLY A 145 7.44 19.38 6.76
C GLY A 145 7.80 18.40 7.89
N ARG A 146 9.07 18.29 8.29
CA ARG A 146 9.56 17.38 9.36
C ARG A 146 10.74 17.96 10.15
N PRO A 147 10.49 18.89 11.11
CA PRO A 147 11.54 19.56 11.87
C PRO A 147 12.46 18.61 12.65
N ASN A 148 11.89 17.54 13.22
CA ASN A 148 12.61 16.53 14.01
C ASN A 148 13.27 15.43 13.15
N HIS A 149 13.41 15.64 11.84
CA HIS A 149 14.05 14.67 10.98
C HIS A 149 15.55 14.56 11.29
N TYR A 150 15.99 13.37 11.68
CA TYR A 150 17.41 13.08 11.90
C TYR A 150 18.17 13.08 10.57
N ILE A 151 19.26 13.85 10.52
CA ILE A 151 20.21 13.90 9.41
C ILE A 151 21.57 13.39 9.92
N PRO A 152 22.19 12.39 9.28
CA PRO A 152 23.48 11.87 9.72
C PRO A 152 24.62 12.87 9.48
N SER A 153 25.64 12.83 10.33
CA SER A 153 26.88 13.59 10.11
C SER A 153 27.71 13.02 8.95
N LYS A 154 28.63 13.80 8.39
CA LYS A 154 29.53 13.34 7.31
C LYS A 154 30.37 12.14 7.75
N GLU A 155 30.81 12.09 9.01
CA GLU A 155 31.59 10.99 9.58
C GLU A 155 30.74 9.72 9.69
N THR A 156 29.47 9.89 10.06
CA THR A 156 28.50 8.78 10.13
C THR A 156 28.30 8.17 8.75
N VAL A 157 28.06 9.01 7.74
CA VAL A 157 27.92 8.58 6.34
C VAL A 157 29.19 7.86 5.87
N ALA A 158 30.38 8.40 6.16
CA ALA A 158 31.64 7.77 5.77
C ALA A 158 31.83 6.38 6.42
N LYS A 159 31.47 6.23 7.69
CA LYS A 159 31.50 4.93 8.40
C LYS A 159 30.51 3.94 7.78
N ASP A 160 29.30 4.39 7.49
CA ASP A 160 28.26 3.56 6.89
C ASP A 160 28.62 3.12 5.47
N VAL A 161 29.22 4.00 4.65
CA VAL A 161 29.73 3.66 3.32
C VAL A 161 30.85 2.61 3.40
N LYS A 162 31.79 2.75 4.35
CA LYS A 162 32.83 1.72 4.59
C LYS A 162 32.21 0.37 4.97
N LEU A 163 31.18 0.38 5.82
CA LEU A 163 30.48 -0.84 6.23
C LEU A 163 29.76 -1.49 5.04
N LEU A 164 29.07 -0.69 4.22
CA LEU A 164 28.42 -1.16 3.00
C LEU A 164 29.44 -1.77 2.02
N TYR A 165 30.57 -1.11 1.81
CA TYR A 165 31.65 -1.62 0.97
C TYR A 165 32.16 -2.98 1.46
N LYS A 166 32.44 -3.12 2.76
CA LYS A 166 32.91 -4.40 3.33
C LYS A 166 31.90 -5.53 3.09
N ARG A 167 30.62 -5.29 3.37
CA ARG A 167 29.55 -6.28 3.15
C ARG A 167 29.39 -6.65 1.68
N THR A 168 29.43 -5.68 0.78
CA THR A 168 29.35 -5.93 -0.66
C THR A 168 30.56 -6.73 -1.14
N LYS A 169 31.76 -6.41 -0.66
CA LYS A 169 32.98 -7.16 -0.98
C LYS A 169 32.90 -8.61 -0.52
N GLU A 170 32.44 -8.85 0.71
CA GLU A 170 32.23 -10.21 1.24
C GLU A 170 31.21 -10.98 0.40
N LYS A 171 30.08 -10.36 0.07
CA LYS A 171 29.04 -10.97 -0.78
C LYS A 171 29.58 -11.33 -2.17
N LEU A 172 30.28 -10.41 -2.84
CA LEU A 172 30.88 -10.68 -4.14
C LEU A 172 31.92 -11.81 -4.05
N ALA A 173 32.72 -11.85 -2.99
CA ALA A 173 33.67 -12.94 -2.78
C ALA A 173 32.96 -14.30 -2.67
N THR A 174 31.84 -14.37 -1.94
CA THR A 174 31.04 -15.61 -1.85
C THR A 174 30.44 -16.02 -3.19
N GLU A 175 29.89 -15.08 -3.97
CA GLU A 175 29.32 -15.35 -5.29
C GLU A 175 30.37 -15.84 -6.28
N LEU A 176 31.57 -15.25 -6.27
CA LEU A 176 32.70 -15.69 -7.08
C LEU A 176 33.20 -17.09 -6.70
N GLN A 177 33.26 -17.41 -5.40
CA GLN A 177 33.64 -18.74 -4.93
C GLN A 177 32.63 -19.81 -5.38
N VAL A 178 31.33 -19.52 -5.31
CA VAL A 178 30.28 -20.44 -5.75
C VAL A 178 30.41 -20.68 -7.26
N ARG A 179 30.56 -19.62 -8.06
CA ARG A 179 30.70 -19.72 -9.52
C ARG A 179 31.91 -20.55 -9.94
N ASN A 180 33.07 -20.31 -9.33
CA ASN A 180 34.29 -21.06 -9.59
C ASN A 180 34.16 -22.56 -9.22
N ARG A 181 33.38 -22.90 -8.20
CA ARG A 181 33.10 -24.29 -7.81
C ARG A 181 32.15 -24.98 -8.79
N THR A 182 31.14 -24.27 -9.29
CA THR A 182 30.23 -24.81 -10.31
C THR A 182 30.94 -25.06 -11.64
N GLU A 183 31.81 -24.15 -12.09
CA GLU A 183 32.56 -24.32 -13.33
C GLU A 183 33.51 -25.53 -13.27
N ARG A 184 34.15 -25.79 -12.12
CA ARG A 184 34.99 -27.00 -11.91
C ARG A 184 34.23 -28.33 -11.82
N LYS A 185 32.91 -28.31 -11.63
CA LYS A 185 32.10 -29.54 -11.58
C LYS A 185 31.56 -29.96 -12.95
N HIS A 186 31.57 -29.05 -13.92
CA HIS A 186 31.11 -29.28 -15.29
C HIS A 186 32.26 -29.55 -16.26
N ASN A 187 33.50 -29.51 -15.77
CA ASN A 187 34.73 -29.80 -16.50
C ASN A 187 35.38 -31.04 -15.89
#